data_AF-A0A946CTM3-F1
#
_entry.id   AF-A0A946CTM3-F1
#
_cell.length_a   1.000
_cell.length_b   1.000
_cell.length_c   1.000
_cell.angle_alpha   90.00
_cell.angle_beta   90.00
_cell.angle_gamma   90.00
#
_symmetry.space_group_name_H-M   'P 1'
#
loop_
_entity.id
_entity.type
_entity.pdbx_description
1 polymer ?
#
loop_
_entity_poly.entity_id
_entity_poly.type
_entity_poly.pdbx_seq_one_letter_code
_entity_poly.pdbx_strand_id
1 'polypeptide(L)'
;RREAPVINARIRKRYLMGGFKAGLVGESVDLTYACDNLGAGVETLNEILEGKHAFSKVLKNAKKPMLILGQGALMRSDGAAVLGLARKLAEAYDMVTDGWNGFNVLHTAAARVGGLDIGFVPSKGGLDVAGILDGAVSGKIKTVYLLGADEIDTSKLANAFVIYQGHHGDAGAHAADVVLPGAAYTEKNATYVNTEGRIQHTRLAVFPPGDAREDWTIIRALSDVLGKTLPCNSLDDVRSRMAAMNPVFGGEELVTAEWGTFGSDGAIESGGFASCIETYYMTDPISRNSETMARCIRALYGDSEGKTGTDG
;
A
#
# COMPACT_ATOMS: atom_id res chain seq x y z
N ARG A 1 9.12 -9.02 6.10
CA ARG A 1 8.91 -9.18 7.57
C ARG A 1 8.10 -8.07 8.22
N ARG A 2 8.46 -6.78 8.06
CA ARG A 2 7.75 -5.66 8.70
C ARG A 2 6.41 -5.36 8.03
N GLU A 3 6.42 -5.25 6.70
CA GLU A 3 5.24 -4.88 5.89
C GLU A 3 4.06 -5.85 5.99
N ALA A 4 4.33 -7.16 5.91
CA ALA A 4 3.32 -8.20 6.09
C ALA A 4 3.90 -9.38 6.89
N PRO A 5 3.88 -9.32 8.24
CA PRO A 5 4.51 -10.31 9.10
C PRO A 5 3.94 -11.72 8.92
N VAL A 6 2.62 -11.84 8.70
CA VAL A 6 1.95 -13.13 8.51
C VAL A 6 2.38 -13.79 7.19
N ILE A 7 2.54 -13.02 6.11
CA ILE A 7 3.07 -13.54 4.83
C ILE A 7 4.51 -14.02 5.02
N ASN A 8 5.34 -13.24 5.72
CA ASN A 8 6.70 -13.65 6.08
C ASN A 8 6.71 -14.96 6.89
N ALA A 9 5.78 -15.13 7.82
CA ALA A 9 5.63 -16.37 8.59
C ALA A 9 5.20 -17.55 7.71
N ARG A 10 4.37 -17.34 6.68
CA ARG A 10 4.01 -18.37 5.69
C ARG A 10 5.20 -18.77 4.82
N ILE A 11 6.02 -17.81 4.40
CA ILE A 11 7.27 -18.08 3.68
C ILE A 11 8.23 -18.87 4.57
N ARG A 12 8.39 -18.47 5.84
CA ARG A 12 9.20 -19.22 6.82
C ARG A 12 8.67 -20.65 7.00
N LYS A 13 7.35 -20.83 7.12
CA LYS A 13 6.75 -22.17 7.20
C LYS A 13 7.13 -23.01 5.97
N ARG A 14 7.04 -22.44 4.77
CA ARG A 14 7.46 -23.14 3.54
C ARG A 14 8.95 -23.44 3.53
N TYR A 15 9.79 -22.50 3.97
CA TYR A 15 11.23 -22.68 4.08
C TYR A 15 11.59 -23.88 4.99
N LEU A 16 10.94 -23.97 6.16
CA LEU A 16 11.17 -25.06 7.13
C LEU A 16 10.79 -26.45 6.62
N MET A 17 9.94 -26.54 5.58
CA MET A 17 9.64 -27.82 4.92
C MET A 17 10.76 -28.33 4.01
N GLY A 18 11.84 -27.56 3.83
CA GLY A 18 12.99 -27.94 3.01
C GLY A 18 12.78 -27.76 1.50
N GLY A 19 13.87 -27.82 0.74
CA GLY A 19 13.84 -27.70 -0.73
C GLY A 19 13.31 -26.34 -1.24
N PHE A 20 13.42 -25.29 -0.43
CA PHE A 20 13.00 -23.94 -0.77
C PHE A 20 14.21 -23.01 -0.69
N LYS A 21 14.47 -22.27 -1.78
CA LYS A 21 15.53 -21.27 -1.88
C LYS A 21 14.89 -19.90 -1.94
N ALA A 22 15.37 -18.97 -1.12
CA ALA A 22 14.88 -17.60 -1.05
C ALA A 22 16.05 -16.67 -1.38
N GLY A 23 15.79 -15.70 -2.26
CA GLY A 23 16.71 -14.62 -2.60
C GLY A 23 16.05 -13.28 -2.32
N LEU A 24 16.84 -12.30 -1.89
CA LEU A 24 16.43 -10.92 -1.63
C LEU A 24 17.24 -9.97 -2.50
N VAL A 25 16.55 -9.09 -3.25
CA VAL A 25 17.16 -7.93 -3.91
C VAL A 25 16.63 -6.69 -3.20
N GLY A 26 17.50 -5.95 -2.52
CA GLY A 26 17.12 -4.81 -1.68
C GLY A 26 17.98 -4.68 -0.42
N GLU A 27 17.51 -3.88 0.54
CA GLU A 27 18.13 -3.73 1.85
C GLU A 27 18.30 -5.08 2.58
N SER A 28 19.49 -5.29 3.15
CA SER A 28 19.76 -6.49 3.95
C SER A 28 19.00 -6.44 5.27
N VAL A 29 18.04 -7.35 5.45
CA VAL A 29 17.18 -7.41 6.64
C VAL A 29 17.06 -8.82 7.20
N ASP A 30 16.85 -8.94 8.51
CA ASP A 30 16.55 -10.22 9.14
C ASP A 30 15.11 -10.66 8.81
N LEU A 31 14.97 -11.69 7.98
CA LEU A 31 13.68 -12.28 7.57
C LEU A 31 13.21 -13.44 8.45
N THR A 32 13.95 -13.82 9.50
CA THR A 32 13.69 -14.98 10.39
C THR A 32 13.86 -16.37 9.74
N TYR A 33 14.50 -16.42 8.58
CA TYR A 33 14.95 -17.63 7.88
C TYR A 33 16.13 -17.26 6.97
N ALA A 34 16.95 -18.24 6.56
CA ALA A 34 18.06 -17.95 5.67
C ALA A 34 17.55 -17.52 4.29
N CYS A 35 18.03 -16.38 3.83
CA CYS A 35 17.70 -15.80 2.53
C CYS A 35 19.00 -15.28 1.93
N ASP A 36 19.27 -15.65 0.67
CA ASP A 36 20.46 -15.20 -0.03
C ASP A 36 20.28 -13.72 -0.37
N ASN A 37 21.15 -12.85 0.15
CA ASN A 37 21.17 -11.46 -0.30
C ASN A 37 21.85 -11.41 -1.67
N LEU A 38 21.07 -11.15 -2.71
CA LEU A 38 21.51 -11.21 -4.10
C LEU A 38 22.13 -9.88 -4.56
N GLY A 39 21.85 -8.79 -3.85
CA GLY A 39 22.26 -7.44 -4.20
C GLY A 39 21.20 -6.41 -3.84
N ALA A 40 21.46 -5.14 -4.15
CA ALA A 40 20.66 -4.04 -3.61
C ALA A 40 19.57 -3.54 -4.56
N GLY A 41 19.73 -3.66 -5.88
CA GLY A 41 18.93 -2.84 -6.82
C GLY A 41 18.80 -3.41 -8.22
N VAL A 42 18.61 -2.51 -9.19
CA VAL A 42 18.26 -2.86 -10.57
C VAL A 42 19.36 -3.61 -11.31
N GLU A 43 20.63 -3.35 -10.99
CA GLU A 43 21.77 -4.02 -11.60
C GLU A 43 21.69 -5.53 -11.39
N THR A 44 21.36 -5.96 -10.15
CA THR A 44 21.14 -7.36 -9.81
C THR A 44 19.94 -7.95 -10.55
N LEU A 45 18.83 -7.20 -10.68
CA LEU A 45 17.67 -7.67 -11.44
C LEU A 45 18.01 -7.88 -12.92
N ASN A 46 18.81 -6.99 -13.52
CA ASN A 46 19.28 -7.13 -14.90
C ASN A 46 20.24 -8.32 -15.05
N GLU A 47 21.19 -8.50 -14.14
CA GLU A 47 22.08 -9.68 -14.15
C GLU A 47 21.30 -10.98 -14.01
N ILE A 48 20.24 -10.99 -13.18
CA ILE A 48 19.33 -12.13 -13.09
C ILE A 48 18.62 -12.31 -14.43
N LEU A 49 18.00 -11.29 -15.00
CA LEU A 49 17.27 -11.38 -16.27
C LEU A 49 18.16 -11.90 -17.42
N GLU A 50 19.40 -11.42 -17.51
CA GLU A 50 20.39 -11.82 -18.50
C GLU A 50 21.01 -13.20 -18.23
N GLY A 51 20.68 -13.84 -17.11
CA GLY A 51 21.20 -15.16 -16.74
C GLY A 51 22.65 -15.16 -16.24
N LYS A 52 23.21 -13.99 -15.94
CA LYS A 52 24.58 -13.81 -15.44
C LYS A 52 24.69 -14.04 -13.94
N HIS A 53 23.61 -13.80 -13.20
CA HIS A 53 23.58 -14.01 -11.75
C HIS A 53 23.46 -15.50 -11.38
N ALA A 54 24.08 -15.93 -10.27
CA ALA A 54 24.04 -17.33 -9.84
C ALA A 54 22.61 -17.82 -9.55
N PHE A 55 21.75 -16.93 -9.04
CA PHE A 55 20.35 -17.23 -8.71
C PHE A 55 19.47 -17.49 -9.95
N SER A 56 19.89 -17.06 -11.15
CA SER A 56 19.22 -17.37 -12.41
C SER A 56 19.08 -18.88 -12.65
N LYS A 57 20.09 -19.66 -12.26
CA LYS A 57 20.03 -21.14 -12.34
C LYS A 57 19.04 -21.72 -11.34
N VAL A 58 18.90 -21.11 -10.16
CA VAL A 58 17.93 -21.53 -9.15
C VAL A 58 16.50 -21.32 -9.68
N LEU A 59 16.24 -20.15 -10.28
CA LEU A 59 14.94 -19.84 -10.87
C LEU A 59 14.59 -20.76 -12.05
N LYS A 60 15.52 -20.98 -13.00
CA LYS A 60 15.32 -21.91 -14.13
C LYS A 60 15.00 -23.34 -13.71
N ASN A 61 15.58 -23.81 -12.61
CA ASN A 61 15.38 -25.17 -12.13
C ASN A 61 14.16 -25.31 -11.20
N ALA A 62 13.54 -24.21 -10.79
CA ALA A 62 12.39 -24.24 -9.91
C ALA A 62 11.11 -24.63 -10.68
N LYS A 63 10.34 -25.57 -10.14
CA LYS A 63 9.07 -26.01 -10.74
C LYS A 63 7.93 -25.02 -10.55
N LYS A 64 8.02 -24.18 -9.53
CA LYS A 64 7.02 -23.17 -9.13
C LYS A 64 7.75 -21.92 -8.64
N PRO A 65 8.48 -21.21 -9.53
CA PRO A 65 9.22 -20.01 -9.15
C PRO A 65 8.26 -18.88 -8.80
N MET A 66 8.66 -18.01 -7.88
CA MET A 66 7.82 -16.94 -7.36
C MET A 66 8.63 -15.66 -7.18
N LEU A 67 8.02 -14.53 -7.48
CA LEU A 67 8.52 -13.18 -7.23
C LEU A 67 7.48 -12.42 -6.40
N ILE A 68 7.94 -11.78 -5.32
CA ILE A 68 7.13 -10.86 -4.51
C ILE A 68 7.77 -9.48 -4.63
N LEU A 69 7.07 -8.55 -5.28
CA LEU A 69 7.50 -7.16 -5.46
C LEU A 69 6.90 -6.29 -4.35
N GLY A 70 7.74 -5.67 -3.52
CA GLY A 70 7.30 -4.77 -2.44
C GLY A 70 6.97 -3.36 -2.92
N GLN A 71 6.09 -2.65 -2.20
CA GLN A 71 5.69 -1.27 -2.54
C GLN A 71 6.86 -0.28 -2.59
N GLY A 72 7.88 -0.45 -1.74
CA GLY A 72 9.04 0.45 -1.73
C GLY A 72 9.77 0.53 -3.07
N ALA A 73 9.78 -0.56 -3.84
CA ALA A 73 10.34 -0.57 -5.20
C ALA A 73 9.43 0.14 -6.22
N LEU A 74 8.10 0.14 -5.99
CA LEU A 74 7.09 0.74 -6.88
C LEU A 74 6.82 2.21 -6.60
N MET A 75 7.13 2.70 -5.40
CA MET A 75 6.91 4.10 -4.99
C MET A 75 7.98 5.07 -5.50
N ARG A 76 9.02 4.57 -6.16
CA ARG A 76 10.06 5.40 -6.78
C ARG A 76 9.52 6.12 -8.01
N SER A 77 10.21 7.17 -8.44
CA SER A 77 9.96 7.90 -9.70
C SER A 77 9.94 6.96 -10.93
N ASP A 78 10.77 5.93 -10.91
CA ASP A 78 10.93 4.90 -11.94
C ASP A 78 10.10 3.62 -11.69
N GLY A 79 9.15 3.65 -10.74
CA GLY A 79 8.40 2.47 -10.29
C GLY A 79 7.64 1.74 -11.40
N ALA A 80 7.17 2.45 -12.42
CA ALA A 80 6.55 1.84 -13.60
C ALA A 80 7.54 1.01 -14.42
N ALA A 81 8.78 1.48 -14.56
CA ALA A 81 9.84 0.74 -15.24
C ALA A 81 10.32 -0.46 -14.41
N VAL A 82 10.40 -0.31 -13.09
CA VAL A 82 10.68 -1.41 -12.15
C VAL A 82 9.61 -2.51 -12.26
N LEU A 83 8.33 -2.13 -12.30
CA LEU A 83 7.22 -3.07 -12.49
C LEU A 83 7.33 -3.79 -13.84
N GLY A 84 7.69 -3.07 -14.91
CA GLY A 84 7.92 -3.66 -16.24
C GLY A 84 9.08 -4.66 -16.25
N LEU A 85 10.18 -4.36 -15.56
CA LEU A 85 11.31 -5.28 -15.40
C LEU A 85 10.91 -6.53 -14.59
N ALA A 86 10.14 -6.37 -13.51
CA ALA A 86 9.65 -7.49 -12.71
C ALA A 86 8.73 -8.42 -13.53
N ARG A 87 7.88 -7.86 -14.41
CA ARG A 87 7.09 -8.64 -15.37
C ARG A 87 7.97 -9.45 -16.32
N LYS A 88 8.99 -8.81 -16.93
CA LYS A 88 9.95 -9.49 -17.82
C LYS A 88 10.70 -10.62 -17.12
N LEU A 89 11.05 -10.44 -15.85
CA LEU A 89 11.64 -11.50 -15.03
C LEU A 89 10.67 -12.67 -14.82
N ALA A 90 9.40 -12.37 -14.53
CA ALA A 90 8.37 -13.40 -14.37
C ALA A 90 8.19 -14.24 -15.66
N GLU A 91 8.18 -13.57 -16.81
CA GLU A 91 8.10 -14.19 -18.14
C GLU A 91 9.36 -15.01 -18.46
N ALA A 92 10.56 -14.48 -18.18
CA ALA A 92 11.83 -15.15 -18.48
C ALA A 92 12.10 -16.43 -17.67
N TYR A 93 11.40 -16.60 -16.54
CA TYR A 93 11.59 -17.71 -15.60
C TYR A 93 10.33 -18.54 -15.38
N ASP A 94 9.36 -18.50 -16.30
CA ASP A 94 8.12 -19.30 -16.24
C ASP A 94 7.39 -19.19 -14.89
N MET A 95 7.38 -17.99 -14.29
CA MET A 95 6.68 -17.76 -13.03
C MET A 95 5.17 -17.76 -13.22
N VAL A 96 4.68 -17.60 -14.44
CA VAL A 96 3.27 -17.63 -14.79
C VAL A 96 3.05 -18.68 -15.86
N THR A 97 2.39 -19.77 -15.49
CA THR A 97 2.08 -20.93 -16.33
C THR A 97 0.68 -21.44 -16.01
N ASP A 98 0.18 -22.41 -16.77
CA ASP A 98 -1.10 -23.05 -16.45
C ASP A 98 -1.04 -23.71 -15.06
N GLY A 99 -1.97 -23.33 -14.18
CA GLY A 99 -2.03 -23.80 -12.79
C GLY A 99 -0.99 -23.20 -11.83
N TRP A 100 -0.21 -22.19 -12.24
CA TRP A 100 0.72 -21.48 -11.35
C TRP A 100 0.90 -20.01 -11.72
N ASN A 101 0.56 -19.11 -10.79
CA ASN A 101 0.92 -17.70 -10.86
C ASN A 101 1.81 -17.33 -9.67
N GLY A 102 3.11 -17.21 -9.95
CA GLY A 102 4.15 -16.84 -9.00
C GLY A 102 4.49 -15.35 -8.98
N PHE A 103 3.85 -14.52 -9.80
CA PHE A 103 4.07 -13.07 -9.77
C PHE A 103 3.15 -12.41 -8.76
N ASN A 104 3.72 -11.75 -7.76
CA ASN A 104 2.97 -11.14 -6.68
C ASN A 104 3.44 -9.71 -6.43
N VAL A 105 2.50 -8.81 -6.15
CA VAL A 105 2.78 -7.49 -5.61
C VAL A 105 2.30 -7.46 -4.16
N LEU A 106 3.20 -7.13 -3.24
CA LEU A 106 2.87 -6.97 -1.84
C LEU A 106 2.42 -5.52 -1.61
N HIS A 107 1.19 -5.35 -1.11
CA HIS A 107 0.65 -4.04 -0.72
C HIS A 107 0.82 -3.80 0.78
N THR A 108 1.08 -2.55 1.17
CA THR A 108 1.36 -2.14 2.56
C THR A 108 0.18 -1.46 3.26
N ALA A 109 -0.87 -1.09 2.52
CA ALA A 109 -2.05 -0.42 3.07
C ALA A 109 -3.35 -1.11 2.64
N ALA A 110 -4.25 -1.31 3.60
CA ALA A 110 -5.47 -2.12 3.44
C ALA A 110 -6.49 -1.53 2.43
N ALA A 111 -6.41 -0.23 2.16
CA ALA A 111 -7.29 0.43 1.18
C ALA A 111 -6.81 0.28 -0.27
N ARG A 112 -5.56 -0.16 -0.50
CA ARG A 112 -4.94 -0.09 -1.84
C ARG A 112 -5.59 -1.01 -2.85
N VAL A 113 -5.71 -2.30 -2.55
CA VAL A 113 -6.24 -3.26 -3.53
C VAL A 113 -7.69 -2.95 -3.87
N GLY A 114 -8.54 -2.71 -2.87
CA GLY A 114 -9.94 -2.34 -3.11
C GLY A 114 -10.10 -1.03 -3.88
N GLY A 115 -9.23 -0.05 -3.62
CA GLY A 115 -9.17 1.19 -4.41
C GLY A 115 -8.77 0.95 -5.86
N LEU A 116 -7.76 0.12 -6.11
CA LEU A 116 -7.36 -0.27 -7.47
C LEU A 116 -8.48 -1.03 -8.19
N ASP A 117 -9.18 -1.93 -7.50
CA ASP A 117 -10.27 -2.75 -8.06
C ASP A 117 -11.47 -1.91 -8.50
N ILE A 118 -11.75 -0.76 -7.86
CA ILE A 118 -12.78 0.20 -8.31
C ILE A 118 -12.24 1.26 -9.27
N GLY A 119 -10.98 1.17 -9.69
CA GLY A 119 -10.33 2.13 -10.59
C GLY A 119 -10.06 3.49 -9.93
N PHE A 120 -9.82 3.54 -8.61
CA PHE A 120 -9.45 4.75 -7.87
C PHE A 120 -7.99 5.14 -8.13
N VAL A 121 -7.71 5.47 -9.39
CA VAL A 121 -6.43 5.95 -9.90
C VAL A 121 -6.67 7.27 -10.66
N PRO A 122 -5.64 8.10 -10.84
CA PRO A 122 -5.78 9.29 -11.67
C PRO A 122 -6.29 8.93 -13.07
N SER A 123 -7.38 9.55 -13.49
CA SER A 123 -7.90 9.41 -14.86
C SER A 123 -6.91 10.00 -15.86
N LYS A 124 -7.15 9.82 -17.17
CA LYS A 124 -6.34 10.46 -18.22
C LYS A 124 -6.24 11.97 -17.99
N GLY A 125 -5.02 12.49 -17.83
CA GLY A 125 -4.75 13.91 -17.52
C GLY A 125 -4.95 14.31 -16.06
N GLY A 126 -5.35 13.37 -15.20
CA GLY A 126 -5.35 13.52 -13.76
C GLY A 126 -3.93 13.52 -13.20
N LEU A 127 -3.79 14.04 -11.98
CA LEU A 127 -2.52 14.15 -11.28
C LEU A 127 -2.42 13.03 -10.24
N ASP A 128 -1.22 12.45 -10.12
CA ASP A 128 -0.88 11.57 -9.01
C ASP A 128 -0.60 12.39 -7.74
N VAL A 129 -0.17 11.72 -6.66
CA VAL A 129 0.11 12.39 -5.39
C VAL A 129 1.18 13.48 -5.56
N ALA A 130 2.28 13.21 -6.27
CA ALA A 130 3.35 14.19 -6.47
C ALA A 130 2.83 15.41 -7.25
N GLY A 131 2.10 15.18 -8.35
CA GLY A 131 1.48 16.23 -9.14
C GLY A 131 0.42 17.02 -8.37
N ILE A 132 -0.32 16.38 -7.45
CA ILE A 132 -1.26 17.07 -6.56
C ILE A 132 -0.51 18.00 -5.61
N LEU A 133 0.54 17.50 -4.96
CA LEU A 133 1.34 18.31 -4.03
C LEU A 133 2.01 19.49 -4.74
N ASP A 134 2.63 19.27 -5.90
CA ASP A 134 3.25 20.34 -6.67
C ASP A 134 2.21 21.33 -7.20
N GLY A 135 1.03 20.84 -7.59
CA GLY A 135 -0.10 21.67 -7.98
C GLY A 135 -0.64 22.52 -6.83
N ALA A 136 -0.64 22.00 -5.60
CA ALA A 136 -1.00 22.77 -4.41
C ALA A 136 0.05 23.86 -4.13
N VAL A 137 1.34 23.51 -4.15
CA VAL A 137 2.45 24.48 -4.00
C VAL A 137 2.35 25.62 -5.01
N SER A 138 2.13 25.30 -6.28
CA SER A 138 2.01 26.29 -7.35
C SER A 138 0.69 27.07 -7.33
N GLY A 139 -0.24 26.72 -6.44
CA GLY A 139 -1.60 27.28 -6.39
C GLY A 139 -2.49 26.89 -7.57
N LYS A 140 -2.10 25.91 -8.40
CA LYS A 140 -2.94 25.37 -9.49
C LYS A 140 -4.09 24.53 -8.92
N ILE A 141 -3.84 23.80 -7.84
CA ILE A 141 -4.85 23.09 -7.08
C ILE A 141 -5.26 23.96 -5.90
N LYS A 142 -6.55 24.28 -5.83
CA LYS A 142 -7.12 25.16 -4.80
C LYS A 142 -7.76 24.41 -3.65
N THR A 143 -8.04 23.12 -3.82
CA THR A 143 -8.69 22.30 -2.81
C THR A 143 -8.13 20.89 -2.85
N VAL A 144 -7.82 20.34 -1.68
CA VAL A 144 -7.36 18.95 -1.51
C VAL A 144 -8.27 18.26 -0.49
N TYR A 145 -8.81 17.11 -0.86
CA TYR A 145 -9.62 16.27 0.03
C TYR A 145 -8.79 15.07 0.47
N LEU A 146 -8.43 15.03 1.75
CA LEU A 146 -7.68 13.95 2.38
C LEU A 146 -8.67 12.98 3.05
N LEU A 147 -8.93 11.85 2.41
CA LEU A 147 -9.71 10.77 3.01
C LEU A 147 -8.78 9.84 3.80
N GLY A 148 -8.57 10.15 5.08
CA GLY A 148 -7.71 9.42 6.01
C GLY A 148 -6.26 9.30 5.52
N ALA A 149 -5.79 10.33 4.80
CA ALA A 149 -4.46 10.34 4.20
C ALA A 149 -3.51 11.15 5.09
N ASP A 150 -2.57 10.46 5.72
CA ASP A 150 -1.59 11.05 6.66
C ASP A 150 -0.14 10.79 6.21
N GLU A 151 0.07 9.93 5.22
CA GLU A 151 1.38 9.49 4.71
C GLU A 151 1.84 10.32 3.49
N ILE A 152 1.58 11.63 3.52
CA ILE A 152 1.98 12.58 2.47
C ILE A 152 2.73 13.78 3.08
N ASP A 153 3.50 14.48 2.26
CA ASP A 153 4.12 15.74 2.67
C ASP A 153 3.07 16.86 2.75
N THR A 154 2.42 16.98 3.91
CA THR A 154 1.35 17.96 4.13
C THR A 154 1.86 19.41 4.15
N SER A 155 3.16 19.64 4.31
CA SER A 155 3.75 20.99 4.25
C SER A 155 3.55 21.66 2.88
N LYS A 156 3.43 20.84 1.82
CA LYS A 156 3.14 21.29 0.45
C LYS A 156 1.69 21.71 0.22
N LEU A 157 0.80 21.51 1.19
CA LEU A 157 -0.61 21.83 1.06
C LEU A 157 -0.98 23.24 1.52
N ALA A 158 -0.03 24.02 2.04
CA ALA A 158 -0.28 25.32 2.67
C ALA A 158 -1.00 26.36 1.78
N ASN A 159 -0.97 26.20 0.46
CA ASN A 159 -1.61 27.10 -0.52
C ASN A 159 -2.96 26.60 -1.05
N ALA A 160 -3.45 25.46 -0.56
CA ALA A 160 -4.73 24.86 -0.93
C ALA A 160 -5.68 24.83 0.27
N PHE A 161 -6.99 24.86 0.00
CA PHE A 161 -8.01 24.59 1.01
C PHE A 161 -8.09 23.08 1.28
N VAL A 162 -7.71 22.66 2.49
CA VAL A 162 -7.57 21.25 2.85
C VAL A 162 -8.78 20.78 3.65
N ILE A 163 -9.45 19.75 3.15
CA ILE A 163 -10.51 19.02 3.87
C ILE A 163 -9.92 17.69 4.30
N TYR A 164 -9.85 17.44 5.60
CA TYR A 164 -9.46 16.14 6.13
C TYR A 164 -10.68 15.39 6.65
N GLN A 165 -10.98 14.24 6.06
CA GLN A 165 -11.96 13.29 6.57
C GLN A 165 -11.22 12.08 7.14
N GLY A 166 -11.20 11.94 8.46
CA GLY A 166 -10.50 10.85 9.13
C GLY A 166 -10.95 10.67 10.57
N HIS A 167 -10.37 9.70 11.25
CA HIS A 167 -10.80 9.27 12.59
C HIS A 167 -9.76 9.55 13.69
N HIS A 168 -8.53 9.92 13.33
CA HIS A 168 -7.50 10.40 14.27
C HIS A 168 -6.97 11.75 13.81
N GLY A 169 -6.50 12.56 14.75
CA GLY A 169 -5.69 13.74 14.45
C GLY A 169 -4.24 13.33 14.28
N ASP A 170 -3.73 13.44 13.06
CA ASP A 170 -2.32 13.22 12.71
C ASP A 170 -1.93 14.24 11.61
N ALA A 171 -0.87 14.00 10.84
CA ALA A 171 -0.32 14.94 9.87
C ALA A 171 -1.36 15.58 8.93
N GLY A 172 -2.32 14.82 8.41
CA GLY A 172 -3.36 15.30 7.50
C GLY A 172 -4.36 16.23 8.19
N ALA A 173 -4.77 15.89 9.42
CA ALA A 173 -5.67 16.72 10.22
C ALA A 173 -5.01 18.04 10.64
N HIS A 174 -3.71 18.02 10.96
CA HIS A 174 -2.96 19.22 11.32
C HIS A 174 -2.84 20.24 10.18
N ALA A 175 -2.88 19.78 8.94
CA ALA A 175 -2.83 20.64 7.76
C ALA A 175 -4.22 21.07 7.25
N ALA A 176 -5.30 20.63 7.91
CA ALA A 176 -6.66 20.83 7.43
C ALA A 176 -7.24 22.20 7.81
N ASP A 177 -7.95 22.82 6.86
CA ASP A 177 -8.85 23.95 7.14
C ASP A 177 -10.19 23.47 7.71
N VAL A 178 -10.64 22.28 7.27
CA VAL A 178 -11.87 21.64 7.73
C VAL A 178 -11.59 20.18 8.06
N VAL A 179 -12.02 19.75 9.25
CA VAL A 179 -11.97 18.36 9.68
C VAL A 179 -13.39 17.78 9.72
N LEU A 180 -13.58 16.65 9.04
CA LEU A 180 -14.81 15.87 9.02
C LEU A 180 -14.57 14.53 9.75
N PRO A 181 -15.11 14.33 10.96
CA PRO A 181 -14.81 13.14 11.77
C PRO A 181 -15.45 11.89 11.17
N GLY A 182 -14.62 11.00 10.63
CA GLY A 182 -14.98 9.68 10.13
C GLY A 182 -14.91 8.59 11.20
N ALA A 183 -15.36 7.39 10.84
CA ALA A 183 -15.37 6.22 11.72
C ALA A 183 -14.09 5.37 11.55
N ALA A 184 -13.56 4.83 12.65
CA ALA A 184 -12.48 3.85 12.62
C ALA A 184 -12.95 2.50 12.05
N TYR A 185 -12.01 1.57 11.77
CA TYR A 185 -12.34 0.27 11.17
C TYR A 185 -13.23 -0.62 12.06
N THR A 186 -13.20 -0.45 13.39
CA THR A 186 -14.06 -1.13 14.36
C THR A 186 -15.45 -0.52 14.49
N GLU A 187 -15.65 0.65 13.88
CA GLU A 187 -16.82 1.52 14.07
C GLU A 187 -17.73 1.59 12.83
N LYS A 188 -17.51 0.70 11.85
CA LYS A 188 -18.26 0.68 10.59
C LYS A 188 -18.32 -0.71 9.98
N ASN A 189 -19.36 -0.93 9.19
CA ASN A 189 -19.48 -2.10 8.33
C ASN A 189 -18.83 -1.79 6.97
N ALA A 190 -17.54 -2.08 6.84
CA ALA A 190 -16.76 -1.74 5.66
C ALA A 190 -16.31 -3.00 4.89
N THR A 191 -16.03 -2.80 3.61
CA THR A 191 -15.43 -3.81 2.73
C THR A 191 -13.95 -3.48 2.55
N TYR A 192 -13.08 -4.46 2.82
CA TYR A 192 -11.65 -4.39 2.56
C TYR A 192 -11.25 -5.49 1.59
N VAL A 193 -10.21 -5.23 0.80
CA VAL A 193 -9.61 -6.24 -0.09
C VAL A 193 -8.15 -6.38 0.29
N ASN A 194 -7.73 -7.60 0.63
CA ASN A 194 -6.35 -7.86 1.05
C ASN A 194 -5.41 -8.04 -0.16
N THR A 195 -4.11 -8.22 0.09
CA THR A 195 -3.09 -8.29 -0.97
C THR A 195 -3.20 -9.51 -1.91
N GLU A 196 -3.97 -10.54 -1.55
CA GLU A 196 -4.25 -11.68 -2.44
C GLU A 196 -5.54 -11.50 -3.25
N GLY A 197 -6.20 -10.33 -3.15
CA GLY A 197 -7.46 -10.03 -3.83
C GLY A 197 -8.70 -10.54 -3.10
N ARG A 198 -8.58 -11.02 -1.86
CA ARG A 198 -9.73 -11.52 -1.10
C ARG A 198 -10.51 -10.38 -0.46
N ILE A 199 -11.81 -10.42 -0.68
CA ILE A 199 -12.77 -9.52 -0.04
C ILE A 199 -13.07 -9.97 1.37
N GLN A 200 -13.09 -9.00 2.28
CA GLN A 200 -13.38 -9.19 3.70
C GLN A 200 -14.29 -8.05 4.17
N HIS A 201 -15.19 -8.38 5.09
CA HIS A 201 -16.07 -7.39 5.70
C HIS A 201 -15.74 -7.21 7.18
N THR A 202 -15.59 -5.97 7.61
CA THR A 202 -15.66 -5.66 9.03
C THR A 202 -17.12 -5.69 9.50
N ARG A 203 -17.30 -5.83 10.81
CA ARG A 203 -18.59 -5.65 11.45
C ARG A 203 -18.45 -4.57 12.50
N LEU A 204 -19.49 -3.75 12.62
CA LEU A 204 -19.60 -2.74 13.65
C LEU A 204 -19.44 -3.40 15.04
N ALA A 205 -18.38 -3.05 15.75
CA ALA A 205 -18.12 -3.55 17.10
C ALA A 205 -18.54 -2.53 18.17
N VAL A 206 -18.27 -1.24 17.91
CA VAL A 206 -18.65 -0.09 18.74
C VAL A 206 -19.10 1.05 17.84
N PHE A 207 -19.90 1.99 18.34
CA PHE A 207 -20.31 3.14 17.53
C PHE A 207 -19.19 4.20 17.45
N PRO A 208 -19.12 4.98 16.34
CA PRO A 208 -18.19 6.10 16.24
C PRO A 208 -18.37 7.09 17.41
N PRO A 209 -17.29 7.63 17.98
CA PRO A 209 -17.37 8.53 19.12
C PRO A 209 -17.94 9.91 18.74
N GLY A 210 -18.72 10.50 19.65
CA GLY A 210 -19.27 11.85 19.49
C GLY A 210 -20.09 12.00 18.23
N ASP A 211 -19.73 12.98 17.39
CA ASP A 211 -20.40 13.28 16.13
C ASP A 211 -19.75 12.66 14.89
N ALA A 212 -18.82 11.71 15.08
CA ALA A 212 -18.26 10.95 13.98
C ALA A 212 -19.35 10.18 13.21
N ARG A 213 -19.13 9.97 11.91
CA ARG A 213 -20.07 9.27 11.01
C ARG A 213 -19.32 8.26 10.14
N GLU A 214 -20.04 7.26 9.62
CA GLU A 214 -19.44 6.35 8.64
C GLU A 214 -19.00 7.12 7.38
N ASP A 215 -17.82 6.79 6.85
CA ASP A 215 -17.15 7.62 5.85
C ASP A 215 -17.97 7.90 4.59
N TRP A 216 -18.68 6.88 4.10
CA TRP A 216 -19.50 7.02 2.89
C TRP A 216 -20.69 7.95 3.12
N THR A 217 -21.23 8.02 4.34
CA THR A 217 -22.34 8.91 4.69
C THR A 217 -21.91 10.38 4.68
N ILE A 218 -20.68 10.67 5.09
CA ILE A 218 -20.09 12.02 5.03
C ILE A 218 -19.98 12.47 3.58
N ILE A 219 -19.40 11.62 2.71
CA ILE A 219 -19.25 11.92 1.28
C ILE A 219 -20.62 12.08 0.62
N ARG A 220 -21.58 11.21 0.96
CA ARG A 220 -22.96 11.30 0.45
C ARG A 220 -23.66 12.58 0.90
N ALA A 221 -23.53 12.99 2.15
CA ALA A 221 -24.09 14.24 2.65
C ALA A 221 -23.43 15.46 1.99
N LEU A 222 -22.10 15.46 1.88
CA LEU A 222 -21.35 16.51 1.18
C LEU A 222 -21.78 16.64 -0.28
N SER A 223 -22.00 15.52 -0.97
CA SER A 223 -22.47 15.55 -2.36
C SER A 223 -23.81 16.27 -2.52
N ASP A 224 -24.68 16.18 -1.51
CA ASP A 224 -25.99 16.83 -1.49
C ASP A 224 -25.86 18.34 -1.26
N VAL A 225 -25.04 18.73 -0.29
CA VAL A 225 -24.72 20.13 0.01
C VAL A 225 -24.11 20.84 -1.21
N LEU A 226 -23.30 20.11 -2.00
CA LEU A 226 -22.70 20.62 -3.24
C LEU A 226 -23.65 20.59 -4.45
N GLY A 227 -24.90 20.12 -4.30
CA GLY A 227 -25.87 19.99 -5.40
C GLY A 227 -25.48 18.94 -6.44
N LYS A 228 -24.65 17.95 -6.06
CA LYS A 228 -24.16 16.83 -6.88
C LYS A 228 -24.49 15.49 -6.21
N THR A 229 -25.72 15.37 -5.74
CA THR A 229 -26.21 14.27 -4.93
C THR A 229 -25.91 12.90 -5.55
N LEU A 230 -25.13 12.10 -4.83
CA LEU A 230 -24.84 10.71 -5.24
C LEU A 230 -26.07 9.82 -5.02
N PRO A 231 -26.40 8.91 -5.96
CA PRO A 231 -27.57 8.04 -5.86
C PRO A 231 -27.31 6.82 -4.97
N CYS A 232 -26.79 7.03 -3.77
CA CYS A 232 -26.54 5.98 -2.79
C CYS A 232 -27.06 6.46 -1.43
N ASN A 233 -28.15 5.87 -0.94
CA ASN A 233 -28.79 6.27 0.32
C ASN A 233 -28.66 5.20 1.41
N SER A 234 -28.13 4.03 1.08
CA SER A 234 -27.84 2.93 2.00
C SER A 234 -26.46 2.31 1.71
N LEU A 235 -25.94 1.56 2.67
CA LEU A 235 -24.70 0.78 2.48
C LEU A 235 -24.87 -0.26 1.37
N ASP A 236 -26.06 -0.83 1.19
CA ASP A 236 -26.36 -1.80 0.14
C ASP A 236 -26.34 -1.15 -1.25
N ASP A 237 -26.76 0.12 -1.37
CA ASP A 237 -26.61 0.88 -2.62
C ASP A 237 -25.12 1.07 -2.97
N VAL A 238 -24.30 1.41 -1.97
CA VAL A 238 -22.85 1.58 -2.15
C VAL A 238 -22.22 0.26 -2.61
N ARG A 239 -22.54 -0.85 -1.94
CA ARG A 239 -22.03 -2.19 -2.31
C ARG A 239 -22.51 -2.62 -3.69
N SER A 240 -23.76 -2.37 -4.03
CA SER A 240 -24.31 -2.65 -5.36
C SER A 240 -23.57 -1.86 -6.44
N ARG A 241 -23.24 -0.60 -6.16
CA ARG A 241 -22.43 0.23 -7.06
C ARG A 241 -21.00 -0.29 -7.19
N MET A 242 -20.38 -0.75 -6.11
CA MET A 242 -19.05 -1.38 -6.16
C MET A 242 -19.07 -2.65 -7.01
N ALA A 243 -20.06 -3.53 -6.81
CA ALA A 243 -20.22 -4.75 -7.61
C ALA A 243 -20.48 -4.46 -9.09
N ALA A 244 -21.18 -3.37 -9.41
CA ALA A 244 -21.38 -2.92 -10.78
C ALA A 244 -20.09 -2.37 -11.44
N MET A 245 -19.15 -1.82 -10.66
CA MET A 245 -17.85 -1.35 -11.14
C MET A 245 -16.88 -2.52 -11.36
N ASN A 246 -16.86 -3.47 -10.44
CA ASN A 246 -16.04 -4.66 -10.53
C ASN A 246 -16.77 -5.85 -9.87
N PRO A 247 -17.08 -6.93 -10.63
CA PRO A 247 -17.77 -8.09 -10.12
C PRO A 247 -17.11 -8.78 -8.93
N VAL A 248 -15.80 -8.55 -8.70
CA VAL A 248 -15.09 -9.09 -7.52
C VAL A 248 -15.84 -8.74 -6.23
N PHE A 249 -16.41 -7.53 -6.13
CA PHE A 249 -17.18 -7.05 -4.96
C PHE A 249 -18.50 -7.76 -4.70
N GLY A 250 -18.96 -8.62 -5.63
CA GLY A 250 -20.16 -9.44 -5.47
C GLY A 250 -19.90 -10.85 -4.91
N GLY A 251 -18.65 -11.27 -4.73
CA GLY A 251 -18.29 -12.65 -4.37
C GLY A 251 -17.29 -12.77 -3.21
N GLU A 252 -17.27 -13.95 -2.58
CA GLU A 252 -16.30 -14.29 -1.51
C GLU A 252 -15.11 -15.11 -2.04
N GLU A 253 -15.18 -15.57 -3.28
CA GLU A 253 -14.15 -16.38 -3.92
C GLU A 253 -13.00 -15.53 -4.45
N LEU A 254 -11.79 -16.10 -4.44
CA LEU A 254 -10.63 -15.48 -5.07
C LEU A 254 -10.81 -15.53 -6.59
N VAL A 255 -10.80 -14.36 -7.21
CA VAL A 255 -10.77 -14.25 -8.67
C VAL A 255 -9.32 -14.23 -9.14
N THR A 256 -8.99 -15.08 -10.11
CA THR A 256 -7.66 -15.06 -10.72
C THR A 256 -7.60 -13.95 -11.75
N ALA A 257 -6.59 -13.08 -11.65
CA ALA A 257 -6.34 -12.05 -12.66
C ALA A 257 -5.73 -12.68 -13.92
N GLU A 258 -6.20 -12.24 -15.10
CA GLU A 258 -5.58 -12.60 -16.37
C GLU A 258 -4.17 -12.02 -16.45
N TRP A 259 -3.22 -12.83 -16.94
CA TRP A 259 -1.87 -12.33 -17.21
C TRP A 259 -1.89 -11.42 -18.43
N GLY A 260 -1.24 -10.27 -18.33
CA GLY A 260 -1.20 -9.28 -19.40
C GLY A 260 0.02 -8.38 -19.31
N THR A 261 0.06 -7.39 -20.19
CA THR A 261 1.15 -6.40 -20.22
C THR A 261 0.88 -5.27 -19.23
N PHE A 262 1.82 -5.05 -18.32
CA PHE A 262 1.80 -3.96 -17.35
C PHE A 262 3.21 -3.46 -17.04
N GLY A 263 3.29 -2.33 -16.33
CA GLY A 263 4.53 -1.56 -16.21
C GLY A 263 4.90 -0.86 -17.52
N SER A 264 6.01 -0.14 -17.51
CA SER A 264 6.55 0.54 -18.70
C SER A 264 7.95 0.04 -19.03
N ASP A 265 8.37 0.24 -20.27
CA ASP A 265 9.80 0.26 -20.58
C ASP A 265 10.38 1.62 -20.17
N GLY A 266 11.67 1.65 -19.83
CA GLY A 266 12.33 2.90 -19.45
C GLY A 266 13.65 2.67 -18.71
N ALA A 267 14.37 3.77 -18.50
CA ALA A 267 15.51 3.78 -17.60
C ALA A 267 15.03 3.62 -16.16
N ILE A 268 15.76 2.83 -15.39
CA ILE A 268 15.58 2.68 -13.95
C ILE A 268 16.81 3.31 -13.32
N GLU A 269 16.60 4.22 -12.37
CA GLU A 269 17.67 4.92 -11.67
C GLU A 269 18.48 3.91 -10.85
N SER A 270 19.80 4.06 -10.89
CA SER A 270 20.72 3.30 -10.02
C SER A 270 20.40 3.56 -8.55
N GLY A 271 20.49 2.53 -7.71
CA GLY A 271 20.22 2.65 -6.29
C GLY A 271 19.48 1.43 -5.74
N GLY A 272 19.61 1.23 -4.43
CA GLY A 272 18.99 0.09 -3.77
C GLY A 272 17.48 0.23 -3.59
N PHE A 273 16.77 -0.89 -3.57
CA PHE A 273 15.39 -0.95 -3.11
C PHE A 273 15.35 -1.02 -1.58
N ALA A 274 14.49 -0.20 -0.98
CA ALA A 274 14.26 -0.17 0.47
C ALA A 274 12.77 -0.33 0.77
N SER A 275 12.45 -0.69 2.01
CA SER A 275 11.05 -0.71 2.47
C SER A 275 10.51 0.73 2.53
N CYS A 276 9.24 0.91 2.22
CA CYS A 276 8.54 2.17 2.48
C CYS A 276 8.05 2.30 3.94
N ILE A 277 8.31 1.29 4.78
CA ILE A 277 7.98 1.29 6.20
C ILE A 277 9.27 1.30 7.01
N GLU A 278 9.51 2.42 7.68
CA GLU A 278 10.67 2.57 8.57
C GLU A 278 10.49 1.73 9.85
N THR A 279 9.34 1.88 10.50
CA THR A 279 8.98 1.18 11.74
C THR A 279 7.72 0.36 11.59
N TYR A 280 7.76 -0.89 12.06
CA TYR A 280 6.61 -1.78 12.09
C TYR A 280 5.49 -1.29 13.02
N TYR A 281 5.85 -0.57 14.08
CA TYR A 281 4.93 -0.25 15.19
C TYR A 281 4.13 1.02 14.95
N MET A 282 4.48 1.85 13.97
CA MET A 282 3.85 3.15 13.72
C MET A 282 3.74 3.39 12.22
N THR A 283 2.80 2.71 11.58
CA THR A 283 2.62 2.71 10.11
C THR A 283 1.41 3.50 9.66
N ASP A 284 0.46 3.75 10.54
CA ASP A 284 -0.81 4.41 10.26
C ASP A 284 -1.23 5.33 11.43
N PRO A 285 -2.27 6.16 11.27
CA PRO A 285 -2.70 7.08 12.31
C PRO A 285 -3.12 6.39 13.61
N ILE A 286 -3.66 5.17 13.53
CA ILE A 286 -4.10 4.41 14.71
C ILE A 286 -2.89 3.98 15.56
N SER A 287 -1.89 3.40 14.91
CA SER A 287 -0.67 2.92 15.56
C SER A 287 0.21 4.07 16.06
N ARG A 288 0.28 5.19 15.33
CA ARG A 288 0.96 6.42 15.78
C ARG A 288 0.30 7.06 17.00
N ASN A 289 -1.02 6.97 17.12
CA ASN A 289 -1.76 7.44 18.31
C ASN A 289 -1.86 6.38 19.43
N SER A 290 -1.20 5.23 19.30
CA SER A 290 -1.23 4.18 20.33
C SER A 290 -0.09 4.32 21.34
N GLU A 291 -0.42 4.55 22.61
CA GLU A 291 0.56 4.53 23.70
C GLU A 291 1.34 3.20 23.77
N THR A 292 0.67 2.09 23.46
CA THR A 292 1.29 0.77 23.53
C THR A 292 2.35 0.62 22.44
N MET A 293 2.05 1.08 21.22
CA MET A 293 3.03 1.06 20.14
C MET A 293 4.21 2.00 20.42
N ALA A 294 3.96 3.18 21.00
CA ALA A 294 5.01 4.09 21.45
C ALA A 294 5.92 3.44 22.50
N ARG A 295 5.36 2.70 23.47
CA ARG A 295 6.14 1.91 24.44
C ARG A 295 6.96 0.80 23.76
N CYS A 296 6.43 0.14 22.73
CA CYS A 296 7.17 -0.87 21.97
C CYS A 296 8.39 -0.28 21.26
N ILE A 297 8.25 0.90 20.66
CA ILE A 297 9.37 1.60 20.02
C ILE A 297 10.44 1.95 21.05
N ARG A 298 10.06 2.59 22.17
CA ARG A 298 11.01 2.95 23.24
C ARG A 298 11.75 1.73 23.79
N ALA A 299 11.06 0.60 23.97
CA ALA A 299 11.67 -0.63 24.48
C ALA A 299 12.67 -1.27 23.50
N LEU A 300 12.46 -1.14 22.18
CA LEU A 300 13.28 -1.79 21.16
C LEU A 300 14.40 -0.92 20.61
N TYR A 301 14.17 0.40 20.54
CA TYR A 301 15.08 1.36 19.92
C TYR A 301 15.67 2.36 20.92
N GLY A 302 15.22 2.33 22.19
CA GLY A 302 15.59 3.31 23.22
C GLY A 302 14.79 4.61 23.10
N ASP A 303 14.99 5.53 24.04
CA ASP A 303 14.52 6.91 23.92
C ASP A 303 15.42 7.64 22.92
N SER A 304 15.17 7.46 21.63
CA SER A 304 15.67 8.37 20.60
C SER A 304 14.75 9.59 20.48
N GLU A 305 14.29 10.13 21.61
CA GLU A 305 13.96 11.56 21.67
C GLU A 305 15.31 12.28 21.69
N GLY A 306 15.51 13.20 20.74
CA GLY A 306 16.74 13.95 20.65
C GLY A 306 17.11 14.53 22.01
N LYS A 307 18.40 14.48 22.35
CA LYS A 307 18.98 15.31 23.39
C LYS A 307 18.69 16.77 23.01
N THR A 308 17.55 17.31 23.42
CA THR A 308 17.36 18.75 23.50
C THR A 308 18.20 19.19 24.68
N GLY A 309 19.45 19.54 24.38
CA GLY A 309 20.36 20.15 25.34
C GLY A 309 19.78 21.49 25.77
N THR A 310 19.03 21.46 26.87
CA THR A 310 18.81 22.59 27.78
C THR A 310 18.74 22.02 29.19
N ASP A 311 19.88 21.55 29.66
CA ASP A 311 20.24 21.47 31.08
C ASP A 311 21.76 21.66 31.13
N GLY A 312 22.17 22.90 31.42
CA GLY A 312 23.55 23.38 31.44
C GLY A 312 23.66 24.83 30.99
#